data_AF-A0A2W1LDQ0-F1
#
_entry.id   AF-A0A2W1LDQ0-F1
#
_cell.length_a   1.000
_cell.length_b   1.000
_cell.length_c   1.000
_cell.angle_alpha   90.00
_cell.angle_beta   90.00
_cell.angle_gamma   90.00
#
_symmetry.space_group_name_H-M   'P 1'
#
loop_
_entity.id
_entity.type
_entity.pdbx_description
1 polymer ?
#
loop_
_entity_poly.entity_id
_entity_poly.type
_entity_poly.pdbx_seq_one_letter_code
_entity_poly.pdbx_strand_id
1 'polypeptide(L)'
;MLNEQSYSGIGRALNITPQQFSDWIKKRRPIPLERLKALANYFSVPEVVLVDDEYYAKHLTAFAKIELHMLLLDQKISAMETEGAEEEDIIPYQGKKLRLRRELADQIRLEKVAAALEQGDERVGVIVDAILDGLKDGRVEELLNKVQEGRVNP
;
A
#
# COMPACT_ATOMS: atom_id res chain seq x y z
N MET A 1 -1.55 11.26 7.83
CA MET A 1 -0.19 10.83 7.39
C MET A 1 0.37 9.92 8.49
N LEU A 2 1.37 9.07 8.24
CA LEU A 2 1.88 8.11 9.25
C LEU A 2 3.23 8.50 9.84
N ASN A 3 3.93 9.45 9.22
CA ASN A 3 5.18 9.94 9.77
C ASN A 3 5.19 11.42 10.10
N GLU A 4 4.09 12.17 9.86
CA GLU A 4 3.80 13.61 10.16
C GLU A 4 4.92 14.65 10.01
N GLN A 5 6.09 14.25 9.54
CA GLN A 5 7.27 15.05 9.42
C GLN A 5 7.36 15.53 7.98
N SER A 6 7.55 16.83 7.86
CA SER A 6 7.83 17.45 6.57
C SER A 6 9.09 16.85 5.96
N TYR A 7 9.19 16.89 4.63
CA TYR A 7 10.42 16.55 3.91
C TYR A 7 11.66 17.28 4.47
N SER A 8 11.46 18.49 5.01
CA SER A 8 12.50 19.25 5.69
C SER A 8 12.95 18.66 7.04
N GLY A 9 12.05 18.00 7.77
CA GLY A 9 12.38 17.31 9.03
C GLY A 9 13.25 16.09 8.80
N ILE A 10 12.86 15.26 7.83
CA ILE A 10 13.63 14.07 7.41
C ILE A 10 15.01 14.47 6.87
N GLY A 11 15.06 15.50 6.03
CA GLY A 11 16.32 16.02 5.51
C GLY A 11 17.28 16.50 6.60
N ARG A 12 16.76 17.16 7.65
CA ARG A 12 17.56 17.58 8.80
C ARG A 12 18.06 16.39 9.62
N ALA A 13 17.18 15.43 9.94
CA ALA A 13 17.53 14.26 10.74
C ALA A 13 18.63 13.41 10.09
N LEU A 14 18.62 13.32 8.76
CA LEU A 14 19.52 12.46 8.00
C LEU A 14 20.67 13.20 7.32
N ASN A 15 20.80 14.51 7.57
CA ASN A 15 21.76 15.37 6.89
C ASN A 15 21.71 15.18 5.36
N ILE A 16 20.49 15.24 4.81
CA ILE A 16 20.15 15.15 3.39
C ILE A 16 19.51 16.48 2.98
N THR A 17 20.04 17.11 1.94
CA THR A 17 19.45 18.35 1.42
C THR A 17 18.13 18.05 0.70
N PRO A 18 17.16 18.98 0.70
CA PRO A 18 15.93 18.84 -0.08
C PRO A 18 16.20 18.57 -1.57
N GLN A 19 17.29 19.12 -2.11
CA GLN A 19 17.71 18.90 -3.49
C GLN A 19 18.11 17.45 -3.75
N GLN A 20 18.99 16.88 -2.91
CA GLN A 20 19.38 15.47 -3.03
C GLN A 20 18.18 14.53 -2.92
N PHE A 21 17.30 14.81 -1.96
CA PHE A 21 16.07 14.03 -1.79
C PHE A 21 15.18 14.14 -3.03
N SER A 22 15.00 15.35 -3.60
CA SER A 22 14.24 15.54 -4.83
C SER A 22 14.84 14.80 -6.02
N ASP A 23 16.17 14.79 -6.14
CA ASP A 23 16.87 14.09 -7.23
C ASP A 23 16.66 12.56 -7.15
N TRP A 24 16.61 11.99 -5.95
CA TRP A 24 16.30 10.56 -5.76
C TRP A 24 14.85 10.22 -6.09
N ILE A 25 13.89 11.01 -5.57
CA ILE A 25 12.45 10.79 -5.84
C ILE A 25 12.14 10.95 -7.33
N LYS A 26 12.84 11.85 -8.03
CA LYS A 26 12.73 12.04 -9.48
C LYS A 26 13.57 11.06 -10.30
N LYS A 27 14.20 10.06 -9.67
CA LYS A 27 15.11 9.10 -10.29
C LYS A 27 16.24 9.73 -11.15
N ARG A 28 16.66 10.95 -10.82
CA ARG A 28 17.77 11.63 -11.52
C ARG A 28 19.12 11.05 -11.11
N ARG A 29 19.20 10.45 -9.93
CA ARG A 29 20.40 9.81 -9.35
C ARG A 29 19.99 8.61 -8.50
N PRO A 30 20.81 7.55 -8.43
CA PRO A 30 20.61 6.47 -7.47
C PRO A 30 20.87 6.97 -6.04
N ILE A 31 20.29 6.29 -5.06
CA ILE A 31 20.50 6.54 -3.64
C ILE A 31 21.81 5.87 -3.22
N PRO A 32 22.81 6.61 -2.71
CA PRO A 32 24.05 6.00 -2.22
C PRO A 32 23.77 5.01 -1.07
N LEU A 33 24.47 3.88 -1.04
CA LEU A 33 24.23 2.80 -0.07
C LEU A 33 24.21 3.28 1.39
N GLU A 34 25.14 4.16 1.78
CA GLU A 34 25.18 4.73 3.14
C GLU A 34 23.94 5.58 3.46
N ARG A 35 23.39 6.28 2.46
CA ARG A 35 22.15 7.05 2.61
C ARG A 35 20.93 6.15 2.62
N LEU A 36 20.95 5.08 1.82
CA LEU A 36 19.90 4.07 1.81
C LEU A 36 19.80 3.38 3.17
N LYS A 37 20.91 2.94 3.76
CA LYS A 37 20.98 2.42 5.13
C LYS A 37 20.43 3.41 6.15
N ALA A 38 20.83 4.67 6.06
CA ALA A 38 20.34 5.70 6.97
C ALA A 38 18.82 5.92 6.85
N LEU A 39 18.28 5.94 5.62
CA LEU A 39 16.85 6.04 5.36
C LEU A 39 16.10 4.79 5.86
N ALA A 40 16.61 3.60 5.56
CA ALA A 40 16.05 2.33 6.01
C ALA A 40 15.98 2.26 7.53
N ASN A 41 17.06 2.61 8.22
CA ASN A 41 17.10 2.69 9.69
C ASN A 41 16.16 3.77 10.23
N TYR A 42 16.09 4.94 9.60
CA TYR A 42 15.22 6.03 10.03
C TYR A 42 13.74 5.66 9.98
N PHE A 43 13.34 4.98 8.90
CA PHE A 43 11.98 4.49 8.73
C PHE A 43 11.78 3.11 9.36
N SER A 44 12.82 2.51 9.94
CA SER A 44 12.84 1.13 10.43
C SER A 44 12.39 0.09 9.39
N VAL A 45 12.55 0.35 8.08
CA VAL A 45 12.13 -0.56 7.01
C VAL A 45 13.32 -1.19 6.28
N PRO A 46 13.18 -2.39 5.68
CA PRO A 46 14.23 -2.96 4.84
C PRO A 46 14.57 -2.08 3.63
N GLU A 47 15.86 -1.99 3.27
CA GLU A 47 16.35 -1.19 2.12
C GLU A 47 15.63 -1.53 0.81
N VAL A 48 15.32 -2.82 0.60
CA VAL A 48 14.64 -3.33 -0.60
C VAL A 48 13.24 -2.74 -0.80
N VAL A 49 12.61 -2.20 0.25
CA VAL A 49 11.30 -1.54 0.15
C VAL A 49 11.44 -0.13 -0.44
N LEU A 50 12.62 0.50 -0.31
CA LEU A 50 12.86 1.88 -0.71
C LEU A 50 13.41 2.03 -2.13
N VAL A 51 14.16 1.03 -2.64
CA VAL A 51 14.84 1.11 -3.94
C VAL A 51 14.63 -0.12 -4.83
N ASP A 52 14.82 0.06 -6.13
CA ASP A 52 14.94 -1.01 -7.13
C ASP A 52 16.36 -1.59 -7.20
N ASP A 53 16.58 -2.57 -8.08
CA ASP A 53 17.84 -3.30 -8.20
C ASP A 53 19.02 -2.40 -8.64
N GLU A 54 18.71 -1.21 -9.18
CA GLU A 54 19.69 -0.20 -9.59
C GLU A 54 19.85 0.93 -8.54
N TYR A 55 19.32 0.74 -7.33
CA TYR A 55 19.34 1.70 -6.23
C TYR A 55 18.58 3.01 -6.49
N TYR A 56 17.66 3.05 -7.46
CA TYR A 56 16.76 4.18 -7.63
C TYR A 56 15.53 4.05 -6.72
N ALA A 57 15.02 5.18 -6.23
CA ALA A 57 13.83 5.20 -5.38
C ALA A 57 12.66 4.48 -6.06
N LYS A 58 12.09 3.47 -5.41
CA LYS A 58 10.95 2.74 -5.97
C LYS A 58 9.77 3.68 -6.19
N HIS A 59 9.11 3.53 -7.34
CA HIS A 59 7.81 4.15 -7.51
C HIS A 59 6.82 3.44 -6.57
N LEU A 60 6.30 4.16 -5.59
CA LEU A 60 5.31 3.61 -4.68
C LEU A 60 3.95 3.55 -5.40
N THR A 61 3.62 2.37 -5.93
CA THR A 61 2.27 2.05 -6.41
C THR A 61 1.25 2.21 -5.27
N ALA A 62 -0.04 2.31 -5.60
CA ALA A 62 -1.08 2.39 -4.57
C ALA A 62 -0.98 1.21 -3.58
N PHE A 63 -0.74 0.01 -4.10
CA PHE A 63 -0.47 -1.21 -3.33
C PHE A 63 0.73 -1.05 -2.40
N ALA A 64 1.91 -0.68 -2.93
CA ALA A 64 3.13 -0.53 -2.14
C ALA A 64 3.01 0.58 -1.08
N LYS A 65 2.22 1.63 -1.33
CA LYS A 65 1.93 2.67 -0.32
C LYS A 65 1.14 2.11 0.87
N ILE A 66 0.14 1.28 0.60
CA ILE A 66 -0.68 0.67 1.66
C ILE A 66 0.19 -0.29 2.49
N GLU A 67 0.99 -1.13 1.86
CA GLU A 67 1.89 -2.06 2.55
C GLU A 67 2.92 -1.32 3.41
N LEU A 68 3.56 -0.28 2.88
CA LEU A 68 4.51 0.54 3.63
C LEU A 68 3.83 1.20 4.84
N HIS A 69 2.61 1.73 4.67
CA HIS A 69 1.86 2.29 5.79
C HIS A 69 1.49 1.25 6.85
N MET A 70 1.13 0.03 6.45
CA MET A 70 0.87 -1.05 7.40
C MET A 70 2.14 -1.43 8.16
N LEU A 71 3.29 -1.52 7.49
CA LEU A 71 4.58 -1.80 8.13
C LEU A 71 4.94 -0.74 9.18
N LEU A 72 4.78 0.55 8.84
CA LEU A 72 5.03 1.65 9.77
C LEU A 72 4.07 1.66 10.97
N LEU A 73 2.80 1.25 10.77
CA LEU A 73 1.85 1.11 11.88
C LEU A 73 2.27 -0.01 12.83
N ASP A 74 2.70 -1.14 12.28
CA ASP A 74 3.08 -2.31 13.09
C ASP A 74 4.27 -1.97 13.98
N GLN A 75 5.25 -1.27 13.42
CA GLN A 75 6.39 -0.78 14.17
C GLN A 75 6.01 0.24 15.24
N LYS A 76 5.13 1.19 14.91
CA LYS A 76 4.67 2.20 15.87
C LYS A 76 3.91 1.55 17.04
N ILE A 77 3.03 0.60 16.75
CA ILE A 77 2.29 -0.17 17.76
C ILE A 77 3.27 -0.94 18.63
N SER A 78 4.20 -1.71 18.05
CA SER A 78 5.17 -2.48 18.84
C SER A 78 6.10 -1.60 19.69
N ALA A 79 6.49 -0.42 19.20
CA ALA A 79 7.26 0.53 19.99
C ALA A 79 6.45 1.05 21.19
N MET A 80 5.19 1.42 20.97
CA MET A 80 4.28 1.88 22.04
C MET A 80 4.02 0.78 23.08
N GLU A 81 3.83 -0.46 22.65
CA GLU A 81 3.68 -1.62 23.54
C GLU A 81 4.95 -1.83 24.39
N THR A 82 6.13 -1.67 23.80
CA THR A 82 7.42 -1.79 24.52
C THR A 82 7.64 -0.64 25.51
N GLU A 83 7.18 0.57 25.16
CA GLU A 83 7.23 1.76 26.01
C GLU A 83 6.17 1.75 27.12
N GLY A 84 5.27 0.76 27.14
CA GLY A 84 4.21 0.64 28.14
C GLY A 84 3.08 1.65 27.95
N ALA A 85 2.80 2.06 26.72
CA ALA A 85 1.68 2.94 26.40
C ALA A 85 0.33 2.30 26.78
N GLU A 86 -0.62 3.14 27.17
CA GLU A 86 -1.98 2.71 27.49
C GLU A 86 -2.69 2.16 26.24
N GLU A 87 -3.58 1.19 26.43
CA GLU A 87 -4.32 0.57 25.33
C GLU A 87 -5.12 1.59 24.51
N GLU A 88 -5.68 2.61 25.18
CA GLU A 88 -6.43 3.70 24.55
C GLU A 88 -5.60 4.49 23.52
N ASP A 89 -4.28 4.60 23.72
CA ASP A 89 -3.38 5.26 22.79
C ASP A 89 -3.03 4.37 21.58
N ILE A 90 -3.12 3.05 21.73
CA ILE A 90 -2.79 2.06 20.68
C ILE A 90 -3.98 1.81 19.75
N ILE A 91 -5.22 1.81 20.28
CA ILE A 91 -6.47 1.53 19.55
C ILE A 91 -6.60 2.31 18.23
N PRO A 92 -6.33 3.64 18.15
CA PRO A 92 -6.43 4.39 16.90
C PRO A 92 -5.54 3.84 15.78
N TYR A 93 -4.34 3.37 16.11
CA TYR A 93 -3.41 2.79 15.15
C TYR A 93 -3.88 1.42 14.66
N GLN A 94 -4.42 0.59 15.55
CA GLN A 94 -5.03 -0.69 15.19
C GLN A 94 -6.25 -0.48 14.27
N GLY A 95 -7.12 0.48 14.58
CA GLY A 95 -8.26 0.84 13.74
C GLY A 95 -7.83 1.31 12.34
N LYS A 96 -6.78 2.13 12.27
CA LYS A 96 -6.19 2.56 11.00
C LYS A 96 -5.59 1.39 10.21
N LYS A 97 -4.93 0.45 10.88
CA LYS A 97 -4.39 -0.78 10.26
C LYS A 97 -5.52 -1.63 9.67
N LEU A 98 -6.63 -1.78 10.38
CA LEU A 98 -7.80 -2.51 9.88
C LEU A 98 -8.38 -1.86 8.62
N ARG A 99 -8.46 -0.53 8.59
CA ARG A 99 -8.91 0.20 7.39
C ARG A 99 -7.98 -0.02 6.21
N LEU A 100 -6.66 0.08 6.41
CA LEU A 100 -5.67 -0.18 5.35
C LEU A 100 -5.73 -1.61 4.83
N ARG A 101 -6.02 -2.62 5.68
CA ARG A 101 -6.25 -4.00 5.23
C ARG A 101 -7.45 -4.14 4.30
N ARG A 102 -8.53 -3.37 4.54
CA ARG A 102 -9.69 -3.35 3.64
C ARG A 102 -9.34 -2.69 2.32
N GLU A 103 -8.67 -1.54 2.37
CA GLU A 103 -8.17 -0.83 1.18
C GLU A 103 -7.24 -1.74 0.34
N LEU A 104 -6.36 -2.51 0.98
CA LEU A 104 -5.49 -3.48 0.31
C LEU A 104 -6.29 -4.57 -0.40
N ALA A 105 -7.30 -5.13 0.27
CA ALA A 105 -8.15 -6.16 -0.30
C ALA A 105 -8.93 -5.65 -1.52
N ASP A 106 -9.39 -4.40 -1.48
CA ASP A 106 -10.07 -3.76 -2.61
C ASP A 106 -9.11 -3.52 -3.78
N GLN A 107 -7.90 -3.03 -3.51
CA GLN A 107 -6.86 -2.85 -4.53
C GLN A 107 -6.52 -4.16 -5.25
N ILE A 108 -6.37 -5.27 -4.50
CA ILE A 108 -6.13 -6.60 -5.07
C ILE A 108 -7.28 -7.05 -5.98
N ARG A 109 -8.53 -6.77 -5.59
CA ARG A 109 -9.70 -7.09 -6.43
C ARG A 109 -9.69 -6.27 -7.72
N LEU A 110 -9.38 -4.97 -7.64
CA LEU A 110 -9.28 -4.10 -8.81
C LEU A 110 -8.18 -4.55 -9.77
N GLU A 111 -7.00 -4.90 -9.27
CA GLU A 111 -5.89 -5.41 -10.08
C GLU A 111 -6.26 -6.71 -10.80
N LYS A 112 -6.99 -7.61 -10.14
CA LYS A 112 -7.50 -8.85 -10.76
C LYS A 112 -8.48 -8.56 -11.90
N VAL A 113 -9.39 -7.60 -11.72
CA VAL A 113 -10.34 -7.18 -12.76
C VAL A 113 -9.59 -6.53 -13.93
N ALA A 114 -8.67 -5.62 -13.65
CA ALA A 114 -7.85 -4.98 -14.68
C ALA A 114 -7.07 -6.01 -15.51
N ALA A 115 -6.37 -6.93 -14.85
CA ALA A 115 -5.62 -7.99 -15.52
C ALA A 115 -6.51 -8.94 -16.35
N ALA A 116 -7.77 -9.15 -15.95
CA ALA A 116 -8.71 -9.93 -16.75
C ALA A 116 -9.16 -9.18 -18.01
N LEU A 117 -9.39 -7.86 -17.90
CA LEU A 117 -9.78 -7.01 -19.03
C LEU A 117 -8.65 -6.80 -20.04
N GLU A 118 -7.40 -6.72 -19.58
CA GLU A 118 -6.22 -6.57 -20.44
C GLU A 118 -5.99 -7.74 -21.40
N GLN A 119 -6.61 -8.91 -21.16
CA GLN A 119 -6.54 -10.07 -22.06
C GLN A 119 -7.28 -9.84 -23.39
N GLY A 120 -8.10 -8.79 -23.48
CA GLY A 120 -8.77 -8.39 -24.72
C GLY A 120 -9.98 -9.26 -25.12
N ASP A 121 -10.46 -10.14 -24.25
CA ASP A 121 -11.69 -10.89 -24.48
C ASP A 121 -12.91 -10.01 -24.16
N GLU A 122 -13.63 -9.57 -25.20
CA GLU A 122 -14.82 -8.71 -25.08
C GLU A 122 -15.89 -9.30 -24.16
N ARG A 123 -15.97 -10.65 -24.06
CA ARG A 123 -16.93 -11.33 -23.18
C ARG A 123 -16.65 -11.02 -21.71
N VAL A 124 -15.38 -10.87 -21.33
CA VAL A 124 -14.97 -10.51 -19.96
C VAL A 124 -15.48 -9.13 -19.61
N GLY A 125 -15.38 -8.16 -20.53
CA GLY A 125 -15.92 -6.82 -20.36
C GLY A 125 -17.43 -6.83 -20.07
N VAL A 126 -18.19 -7.53 -20.92
CA VAL A 126 -19.66 -7.67 -20.76
C VAL A 126 -20.03 -8.29 -19.41
N ILE A 127 -19.30 -9.32 -18.97
CA ILE A 127 -19.55 -9.97 -17.68
C ILE A 127 -19.27 -9.00 -16.52
N VAL A 128 -18.15 -8.27 -16.56
CA VAL A 128 -17.79 -7.29 -15.53
C VAL A 128 -18.86 -6.21 -15.44
N ASP A 129 -19.27 -5.64 -16.57
CA ASP A 129 -20.30 -4.59 -16.61
C ASP A 129 -21.63 -5.08 -16.03
N ALA A 130 -22.09 -6.27 -16.43
CA ALA A 130 -23.33 -6.85 -15.92
C ALA A 130 -23.32 -7.07 -14.40
N ILE A 131 -22.18 -7.49 -13.84
CA ILE A 131 -22.02 -7.65 -12.39
C ILE A 131 -22.03 -6.28 -11.70
N LEU A 132 -21.30 -5.30 -12.21
CA LEU A 132 -21.23 -3.96 -11.63
C LEU A 132 -22.60 -3.25 -11.64
N ASP A 133 -23.35 -3.36 -12.74
CA ASP A 133 -24.71 -2.84 -12.83
C ASP A 133 -25.64 -3.54 -11.83
N GLY A 134 -25.56 -4.87 -11.72
CA GLY A 134 -26.35 -5.62 -10.73
C GLY A 134 -26.06 -5.21 -9.29
N LEU A 135 -24.79 -4.95 -8.95
CA LEU A 135 -24.40 -4.45 -7.62
C LEU A 135 -24.95 -3.04 -7.37
N LYS A 136 -24.90 -2.15 -8.37
CA LYS A 136 -25.43 -0.79 -8.29
C LYS A 136 -26.95 -0.78 -8.09
N ASP A 137 -27.65 -1.73 -8.69
CA ASP A 137 -29.10 -1.91 -8.56
C ASP A 137 -29.50 -2.59 -7.23
N GLY A 138 -28.54 -2.98 -6.38
CA GLY A 138 -28.80 -3.66 -5.10
C GLY A 138 -29.15 -5.15 -5.23
N ARG A 139 -28.91 -5.77 -6.39
CA ARG A 139 -29.19 -7.19 -6.67
C ARG A 139 -28.12 -8.14 -6.11
N VAL A 140 -27.65 -7.87 -4.89
CA VAL A 140 -26.51 -8.58 -4.29
C VAL A 140 -26.80 -10.07 -4.09
N GLU A 141 -27.97 -10.42 -3.55
CA GLU A 141 -28.34 -11.82 -3.29
C GLU A 141 -28.48 -12.66 -4.57
N GLU A 142 -29.05 -12.08 -5.63
CA GLU A 142 -29.18 -12.74 -6.94
C GLU A 142 -27.79 -13.05 -7.54
N LEU A 143 -26.88 -12.08 -7.49
CA LEU A 143 -25.51 -12.25 -7.96
C LEU A 143 -24.76 -13.29 -7.12
N LEU A 144 -24.96 -13.29 -5.80
CA LEU A 144 -24.33 -14.23 -4.88
C LEU A 144 -24.73 -15.68 -5.21
N ASN A 145 -26.03 -15.91 -5.44
CA ASN A 145 -26.55 -17.23 -5.82
C ASN A 145 -25.94 -17.72 -7.14
N LYS A 146 -25.89 -16.87 -8.17
CA LYS A 146 -25.27 -17.19 -9.47
C LYS A 146 -23.80 -17.57 -9.35
N VAL A 147 -23.04 -16.87 -8.50
CA VAL A 147 -21.63 -17.19 -8.23
C VAL A 147 -21.48 -18.53 -7.50
N GLN A 148 -22.39 -18.85 -6.58
CA GLN A 148 -22.36 -20.13 -5.85
C GLN A 148 -22.71 -21.31 -6.76
N GLU A 149 -23.74 -21.19 -7.59
CA GLU A 149 -24.14 -22.22 -8.56
C GLU A 149 -23.02 -22.54 -9.55
N GLY A 150 -22.33 -21.52 -10.06
CA GLY A 150 -21.18 -21.70 -10.97
C GLY A 150 -19.94 -22.32 -10.33
N ARG A 151 -19.80 -22.32 -8.99
CA ARG A 151 -18.69 -22.98 -8.28
C ARG A 151 -18.94 -24.45 -7.98
N VAL A 152 -20.20 -24.89 -8.03
CA VAL A 152 -20.62 -26.26 -7.69
C VAL A 152 -20.56 -27.19 -8.91
N ASN A 153 -20.52 -26.65 -10.13
CA ASN A 153 -20.27 -27.41 -11.36
C ASN A 153 -18.85 -27.12 -11.89
N PRO A 154 -17.84 -27.95 -11.56
CA PRO A 154 -16.52 -27.92 -12.21
C PRO A 154 -16.56 -28.40 -13.66
#